data_AF-A0A7Y4SRS2-F1
#
_entry.id   AF-A0A7Y4SRS2-F1
#
_cell.length_a   1.000
_cell.length_b   1.000
_cell.length_c   1.000
_cell.angle_alpha   90.00
_cell.angle_beta   90.00
_cell.angle_gamma   90.00
#
_symmetry.space_group_name_H-M   'P 1'
#
loop_
_entity.id
_entity.type
_entity.pdbx_description
1 polymer ?
#
loop_
_entity_poly.entity_id
_entity_poly.type
_entity_poly.pdbx_seq_one_letter_code
_entity_poly.pdbx_strand_id
1 'polypeptide(L)'
;MVADSERGLIVSVADAEGRFELRDVEPGRWIAAREEGYLDSLCTALEGAPGESIERVLELAAGGARLRGRVLDRAGTPVARAAVMAGLSNQGPMRRALP
;
A
#
# COMPACT_ATOMS: atom_id res chain seq x y z
N MET A 1 -8.23 5.96 0.32
CA MET A 1 -7.87 4.91 1.30
C MET A 1 -6.43 4.55 1.01
N VAL A 2 -5.48 5.20 1.68
CA VAL A 2 -4.12 4.65 1.74
C VAL A 2 -4.27 3.33 2.46
N ALA A 3 -4.08 2.21 1.77
CA ALA A 3 -4.05 0.92 2.43
C ALA A 3 -2.94 1.02 3.49
N ASP A 4 -3.31 0.77 4.74
CA ASP A 4 -2.40 0.74 5.87
C ASP A 4 -1.48 -0.47 5.69
N SER A 5 -0.53 -0.37 4.75
CA SER A 5 0.48 -1.40 4.48
C SER A 5 1.33 -1.69 5.72
N GLU A 6 1.26 -0.88 6.78
CA GLU A 6 2.02 -1.08 8.02
C GLU A 6 1.51 -2.24 8.88
N ARG A 7 0.32 -2.81 8.60
CA ARG A 7 -0.25 -3.95 9.35
C ARG A 7 -0.22 -5.26 8.55
N GLY A 8 0.96 -5.82 8.38
CA GLY A 8 1.12 -7.18 7.84
C GLY A 8 2.41 -7.82 8.34
N LEU A 9 2.40 -9.14 8.51
CA LEU A 9 3.61 -9.91 8.82
C LEU A 9 4.35 -10.20 7.51
N ILE A 10 5.68 -10.11 7.52
CA ILE A 10 6.51 -10.65 6.44
C ILE A 10 6.44 -12.18 6.56
N VAL A 11 5.78 -12.83 5.60
CA VAL A 11 5.56 -14.28 5.59
C VAL A 11 6.44 -15.02 4.60
N SER A 12 7.04 -14.32 3.63
CA SER A 12 7.98 -14.86 2.66
C SER A 12 8.79 -13.72 2.04
N VAL A 13 9.91 -14.05 1.39
CA VAL A 13 10.81 -13.12 0.70
C VAL A 13 11.11 -13.70 -0.68
N ALA A 14 11.06 -12.86 -1.71
CA ALA A 14 11.35 -13.30 -3.08
C ALA A 14 12.83 -13.66 -3.26
N ASP A 15 13.12 -14.66 -4.10
CA ASP A 15 14.47 -15.06 -4.46
C ASP A 15 15.13 -14.10 -5.48
N ALA A 16 16.34 -14.44 -5.93
CA ALA A 16 17.11 -13.61 -6.88
C ALA A 16 16.42 -13.48 -8.26
N GLU A 17 15.51 -14.37 -8.59
CA GLU A 17 14.70 -14.32 -9.81
C GLU A 17 13.29 -13.74 -9.56
N GLY A 18 13.01 -13.28 -8.35
CA GLY A 18 11.73 -12.66 -7.96
C GLY A 18 10.62 -13.65 -7.64
N ARG A 19 10.93 -14.94 -7.46
CA ARG A 19 9.92 -15.96 -7.09
C ARG A 19 9.75 -16.02 -5.58
N PHE A 20 8.51 -16.26 -5.14
CA PHE A 20 8.19 -16.52 -3.74
C PHE A 20 7.21 -17.69 -3.64
N GLU A 21 7.22 -18.36 -2.49
CA GLU A 21 6.30 -19.44 -2.17
C GLU A 21 5.63 -19.16 -0.82
N LEU A 22 4.33 -19.42 -0.74
CA LEU A 22 3.57 -19.47 0.50
C LEU A 22 2.90 -20.85 0.58
N ARG A 23 3.09 -21.54 1.69
CA ARG A 23 2.46 -22.84 1.96
C ARG A 23 1.33 -22.69 2.97
N ASP A 24 0.34 -23.59 2.87
CA ASP A 24 -0.77 -23.72 3.82
C ASP A 24 -1.54 -22.40 4.05
N VAL A 25 -1.82 -21.67 2.97
CA VAL A 25 -2.49 -20.36 3.06
C VAL A 25 -4.01 -20.52 3.10
N GLU A 26 -4.63 -19.97 4.14
CA GLU A 26 -6.08 -19.94 4.26
C GLU A 26 -6.71 -19.01 3.20
N PRO A 27 -7.84 -19.40 2.59
CA PRO A 27 -8.59 -18.52 1.69
C PRO A 27 -9.01 -17.20 2.36
N GLY A 28 -9.12 -16.15 1.56
CA GLY A 28 -9.53 -14.82 2.04
C GLY A 28 -8.43 -14.03 2.76
N ARG A 29 -7.19 -14.52 2.72
CA ARG A 29 -6.01 -13.74 3.12
C ARG A 29 -5.63 -12.76 2.02
N TRP A 30 -5.03 -11.65 2.40
CA TRP A 30 -4.56 -10.63 1.49
C TRP A 30 -3.03 -10.57 1.52
N ILE A 31 -2.41 -10.43 0.37
CA ILE A 31 -0.95 -10.32 0.23
C ILE A 31 -0.58 -9.09 -0.60
N ALA A 32 0.58 -8.53 -0.29
CA ALA A 32 1.22 -7.47 -1.06
C ALA A 32 2.74 -7.62 -0.95
N ALA A 33 3.45 -7.21 -1.99
CA ALA A 33 4.90 -7.10 -2.00
C ALA A 33 5.32 -5.66 -1.69
N ARG A 34 6.48 -5.51 -1.05
CA ARG A 34 7.08 -4.22 -0.70
C ARG A 34 8.59 -4.35 -0.86
N GLU A 35 9.23 -3.29 -1.32
CA GLU A 35 10.69 -3.20 -1.38
C GLU A 35 11.11 -1.73 -1.31
N GLU A 36 12.28 -1.45 -0.72
CA GLU A 36 12.76 -0.07 -0.62
C GLU A 36 13.00 0.54 -2.01
N GLY A 37 12.54 1.77 -2.21
CA GLY A 37 12.64 2.47 -3.50
C GLY A 37 11.48 2.18 -4.47
N TYR A 38 10.58 1.26 -4.12
CA TYR A 38 9.38 0.95 -4.89
C TYR A 38 8.11 1.45 -4.19
N LEU A 39 7.06 1.64 -4.97
CA LEU A 39 5.69 1.67 -4.46
C LEU A 39 5.26 0.24 -4.17
N ASP A 40 4.64 0.02 -3.02
CA ASP A 40 4.02 -1.26 -2.66
C ASP A 40 3.11 -1.76 -3.79
N SER A 41 3.05 -3.07 -3.97
CA SER A 41 2.14 -3.68 -4.93
C SER A 41 0.69 -3.43 -4.51
N LEU A 42 -0.25 -3.60 -5.44
CA LEU A 42 -1.65 -3.70 -5.08
C LEU A 42 -1.86 -4.90 -4.14
N CYS A 43 -2.66 -4.67 -3.11
CA CYS A 43 -3.08 -5.72 -2.19
C CYS A 43 -4.01 -6.68 -2.93
N THR A 44 -3.65 -7.96 -2.96
CA THR A 44 -4.34 -9.00 -3.73
C THR A 44 -4.93 -10.02 -2.78
N ALA A 45 -6.21 -10.36 -2.98
CA ALA A 45 -6.85 -11.44 -2.23
C ALA A 45 -6.41 -12.80 -2.75
N LEU A 46 -6.19 -13.73 -1.83
CA LEU A 46 -5.98 -15.14 -2.11
C LEU A 46 -7.33 -15.84 -2.08
N GLU A 47 -7.79 -16.21 -3.28
CA GLU A 47 -9.02 -16.95 -3.52
C GLU A 47 -8.63 -18.26 -4.18
N GLY A 48 -8.80 -19.38 -3.47
CA GLY A 48 -8.61 -20.72 -4.01
C GLY A 48 -9.28 -21.77 -3.15
N ALA A 49 -9.47 -22.94 -3.76
CA ALA A 49 -10.05 -24.12 -3.12
C ALA A 49 -9.01 -24.89 -2.30
N PRO A 50 -9.44 -25.72 -1.33
CA PRO A 50 -8.54 -26.61 -0.60
C PRO A 50 -7.72 -27.49 -1.55
N GLY A 51 -6.39 -27.44 -1.42
CA GLY A 51 -5.44 -28.20 -2.25
C GLY A 51 -5.12 -27.57 -3.61
N GLU A 52 -5.69 -26.43 -3.94
CA GLU A 52 -5.38 -25.69 -5.17
C GLU A 52 -4.01 -24.98 -5.06
N SER A 53 -3.25 -25.01 -6.15
CA SER A 53 -2.06 -24.18 -6.32
C SER A 53 -2.40 -22.95 -7.15
N ILE A 54 -2.13 -21.76 -6.62
CA ILE A 54 -2.48 -20.49 -7.24
C ILE A 54 -1.18 -19.76 -7.62
N GLU A 55 -1.06 -19.35 -8.89
CA GLU A 55 0.01 -18.47 -9.34
C GLU A 55 -0.43 -17.00 -9.25
N ARG A 56 0.44 -16.15 -8.70
CA ARG A 56 0.22 -14.70 -8.59
C ARG A 56 1.49 -13.93 -8.91
N VAL A 57 1.31 -12.84 -9.65
CA VAL A 57 2.35 -11.84 -9.92
C VAL A 57 2.02 -10.59 -9.11
N LEU A 58 2.97 -10.13 -8.31
CA LEU A 58 2.86 -8.91 -7.53
C LEU A 58 3.78 -7.86 -8.16
N GLU A 59 3.20 -6.85 -8.81
CA GLU A 59 3.97 -5.81 -9.51
C GLU A 59 4.32 -4.66 -8.57
N LEU A 60 5.61 -4.33 -8.50
CA LEU A 60 6.12 -3.15 -7.80
C LEU A 60 6.37 -2.03 -8.80
N ALA A 61 5.75 -0.87 -8.58
CA ALA A 61 5.98 0.29 -9.43
C ALA A 61 7.21 1.07 -8.96
N ALA A 62 8.09 1.43 -9.88
CA ALA A 62 9.23 2.29 -9.58
C ALA A 62 8.76 3.70 -9.16
N GLY A 63 9.58 4.37 -8.34
CA GLY A 63 9.32 5.75 -7.94
C GLY A 63 8.58 5.89 -6.60
N GLY A 64 8.69 4.88 -5.72
CA GLY A 64 8.29 5.04 -4.33
C GLY A 64 9.15 6.12 -3.67
N ALA A 65 8.51 7.14 -3.09
CA ALA A 65 9.19 8.21 -2.39
C ALA A 65 8.77 8.24 -0.92
N ARG A 66 9.74 8.43 -0.04
CA ARG A 66 9.48 8.60 1.39
C ARG A 66 9.33 10.07 1.74
N LEU A 67 8.13 10.48 2.15
CA LEU A 67 7.87 11.82 2.67
C LEU A 67 8.14 11.90 4.18
N ARG A 68 8.94 12.87 4.61
CA ARG A 68 9.11 13.25 6.02
C ARG A 68 8.94 14.76 6.14
N GLY A 69 8.27 15.24 7.18
CA GLY A 69 8.00 16.67 7.36
C GLY A 69 7.69 17.06 8.81
N ARG A 70 7.65 18.37 9.05
CA ARG A 70 7.25 18.99 10.33
C ARG A 70 6.18 20.04 10.03
N VAL A 71 5.16 20.12 10.89
CA VAL A 71 4.17 21.20 10.83
C VAL A 71 4.61 22.29 11.80
N LEU A 72 4.89 23.49 11.28
CA LEU A 72 5.38 24.65 12.03
C LEU A 72 4.43 25.84 11.84
N ASP A 73 4.34 26.71 12.84
CA ASP A 73 3.68 28.02 12.72
C ASP A 73 4.60 29.07 12.06
N ARG A 74 4.14 30.33 11.97
CA ARG A 74 4.94 31.43 11.37
C ARG A 74 6.21 31.78 12.15
N ALA A 75 6.28 31.43 13.43
CA ALA A 75 7.45 31.65 14.27
C ALA A 75 8.42 30.45 14.26
N GLY A 76 8.07 29.36 13.54
CA GLY A 76 8.86 28.13 13.51
C GLY A 76 8.55 27.17 14.66
N THR A 77 7.50 27.41 15.45
CA THR A 77 7.09 26.56 16.57
C THR A 77 6.34 25.33 16.04
N PRO A 78 6.64 24.10 16.50
CA PRO A 78 5.88 22.91 16.11
C PRO A 78 4.41 22.99 16.48
N VAL A 79 3.53 22.70 15.53
CA VAL A 79 2.07 22.67 15.73
C VAL A 79 1.61 21.25 16.02
N ALA A 80 1.33 20.96 17.29
CA ALA A 80 0.82 19.66 17.71
C ALA A 80 -0.63 19.44 17.22
N ARG A 81 -1.00 18.17 16.99
CA ARG A 81 -2.35 17.72 16.58
C ARG A 81 -2.85 18.24 15.22
N ALA A 82 -1.97 18.83 14.40
CA ALA A 82 -2.31 19.15 13.01
C ALA A 82 -2.52 17.86 12.21
N ALA A 83 -3.63 17.80 11.45
CA ALA A 83 -3.89 16.69 10.54
C ALA A 83 -3.13 16.92 9.22
N VAL A 84 -2.41 15.89 8.77
CA VAL A 84 -1.80 15.85 7.44
C VAL A 84 -2.61 14.88 6.59
N MET A 85 -3.12 15.35 5.45
CA MET A 85 -3.97 14.55 4.57
C MET A 85 -3.24 14.33 3.23
N ALA A 86 -3.16 13.08 2.79
CA ALA A 86 -2.69 12.71 1.46
C ALA A 86 -3.85 12.05 0.70
N GLY A 87 -4.09 12.50 -0.52
CA GLY A 87 -5.12 11.97 -1.41
C GLY A 87 -4.84 12.39 -2.84
N LEU A 88 -5.45 11.69 -3.80
CA LEU A 88 -5.46 12.14 -5.19
C LEU A 88 -6.12 13.52 -5.20
N SER A 89 -5.39 14.54 -5.64
CA SER A 89 -5.95 15.88 -5.81
C SER A 89 -7.11 15.78 -6.78
N ASN A 90 -8.35 15.83 -6.28
CA ASN A 90 -9.53 16.00 -7.12
C ASN A 90 -9.59 17.45 -7.61
N GLN A 91 -8.68 17.81 -8.52
CA GLN A 91 -8.93 18.89 -9.47
C GLN A 91 -9.45 18.24 -10.76
N GLY A 92 -10.73 17.87 -10.71
CA GLY A 92 -11.60 17.35 -11.78
C GLY A 92 -13.06 17.52 -11.32
N PRO A 93 -13.99 17.93 -12.21
CA PRO A 93 -14.82 19.13 -12.00
C PRO A 93 -15.90 18.94 -10.93
N MET A 94 -16.22 20.07 -10.29
CA MET A 94 -17.39 20.27 -9.44
C MET A 94 -18.63 19.59 -10.03
N ARG A 95 -19.10 18.51 -9.39
CA ARG A 95 -20.45 18.03 -9.62
C ARG A 95 -21.41 18.91 -8.84
N ARG A 96 -21.91 19.91 -9.56
CA ARG A 96 -23.20 20.59 -9.40
C ARG A 96 -24.24 19.72 -8.70
N ALA A 97 -24.74 20.17 -7.56
CA ALA A 97 -26.04 19.77 -7.05
C ALA A 97 -27.00 20.96 -7.22
N LEU A 98 -27.89 20.84 -8.19
CA LEU A 98 -29.19 21.52 -8.32
C LEU A 98 -30.10 20.53 -9.04
N PRO A 99 -31.41 20.45 -8.73
CA PRO A 99 -32.14 21.15 -7.68
C PRO A 99 -32.24 20.39 -6.35
#